data_AF-A0A1I7SN10-F1
#
_entry.id   AF-A0A1I7SN10-F1
#
_cell.length_a   1.000
_cell.length_b   1.000
_cell.length_c   1.000
_cell.angle_alpha   90.00
_cell.angle_beta   90.00
_cell.angle_gamma   90.00
#
_symmetry.space_group_name_H-M   'P 1'
#
loop_
_entity.id
_entity.type
_entity.pdbx_description
1 polymer ?
#
loop_
_entity_poly.entity_id
_entity_poly.type
_entity_poly.pdbx_seq_one_letter_code
_entity_poly.pdbx_strand_id
1 'polypeptide(L)'
;MKIIVLALCCILTAAVTQRRLTDAEQQQAIDKLNEVRRRVANGEAINKDGNKLPPAADMQQLVSAGDCAYDGSYLLERRYHI
;
A
#
# COMPACT_ATOMS: atom_id res chain seq x y z
N MET A 1 3.30 -43.68 -10.47
CA MET A 1 3.69 -43.04 -9.19
C MET A 1 4.23 -41.61 -9.36
N LYS A 2 5.15 -41.33 -10.30
CA LYS A 2 5.71 -39.97 -10.52
C LYS A 2 4.70 -38.93 -11.06
N ILE A 3 3.74 -39.34 -11.90
CA ILE A 3 2.76 -38.44 -12.54
C ILE A 3 1.69 -37.93 -11.53
N ILE A 4 1.31 -38.77 -10.56
CA ILE A 4 0.32 -38.43 -9.54
C ILE A 4 0.89 -37.40 -8.54
N VAL A 5 2.18 -37.50 -8.21
CA VAL A 5 2.89 -36.56 -7.33
C VAL A 5 3.02 -35.18 -7.98
N LEU A 6 3.30 -35.13 -9.29
CA LEU A 6 3.36 -33.88 -10.07
C LEU A 6 1.99 -33.19 -10.15
N ALA A 7 0.91 -33.96 -10.41
CA ALA A 7 -0.44 -33.40 -10.45
C ALA A 7 -0.91 -32.88 -9.08
N LEU A 8 -0.58 -33.58 -7.97
CA LEU A 8 -0.87 -33.09 -6.62
C LEU A 8 -0.10 -31.80 -6.30
N CYS A 9 1.17 -31.70 -6.71
CA CYS A 9 2.00 -30.53 -6.47
C CYS A 9 1.50 -29.29 -7.24
N CYS A 10 0.95 -29.47 -8.44
CA CYS A 10 0.32 -28.41 -9.23
C CYS A 10 -1.01 -27.90 -8.62
N ILE A 11 -1.77 -28.75 -7.93
CA ILE A 11 -3.03 -28.34 -7.27
C ILE A 11 -2.75 -27.60 -5.96
N LEU A 12 -1.70 -27.99 -5.22
CA LEU A 12 -1.28 -27.31 -3.98
C LEU A 12 -0.66 -25.92 -4.21
N THR A 13 -0.09 -25.66 -5.39
CA THR A 13 0.55 -24.37 -5.72
C THR A 13 -0.42 -23.31 -6.27
N ALA A 14 -1.63 -23.70 -6.70
CA ALA A 14 -2.65 -22.75 -7.16
C ALA A 14 -3.45 -22.10 -6.03
N ALA A 15 -3.35 -22.60 -4.80
CA ALA A 15 -3.95 -22.00 -3.62
C ALA A 15 -3.01 -20.98 -2.95
N VAL A 16 -2.41 -20.09 -3.74
CA VAL A 16 -1.89 -18.83 -3.21
C VAL A 16 -3.11 -18.02 -2.75
N THR A 17 -3.39 -18.09 -1.46
CA THR A 17 -4.51 -17.37 -0.84
C THR A 17 -4.17 -15.88 -0.85
N GLN A 18 -4.72 -15.14 -1.81
CA GLN A 18 -4.84 -13.69 -1.67
C GLN A 18 -5.87 -13.40 -0.56
N ARG A 19 -5.44 -13.47 0.71
CA ARG A 19 -6.25 -13.03 1.84
C ARG A 19 -6.52 -11.54 1.68
N ARG A 20 -7.79 -11.14 1.73
CA ARG A 20 -8.17 -9.73 1.84
C ARG A 20 -7.71 -9.20 3.20
N LEU A 21 -7.11 -8.00 3.20
CA LEU A 21 -6.83 -7.27 4.42
C LEU A 21 -8.14 -6.92 5.11
N THR A 22 -8.15 -6.97 6.44
CA THR A 22 -9.22 -6.37 7.24
C THR A 22 -9.13 -4.85 7.17
N ASP A 23 -10.24 -4.16 7.45
CA ASP A 23 -10.28 -2.69 7.45
C ASP A 23 -9.22 -2.09 8.40
N ALA A 24 -9.00 -2.73 9.55
CA ALA A 24 -7.98 -2.31 10.52
C ALA A 24 -6.55 -2.46 9.95
N GLU A 25 -6.25 -3.59 9.29
CA GLU A 25 -4.95 -3.81 8.64
C GLU A 25 -4.73 -2.83 7.48
N GLN A 26 -5.79 -2.52 6.72
CA GLN A 26 -5.75 -1.53 5.66
C GLN A 26 -5.50 -0.12 6.21
N GLN A 27 -6.20 0.27 7.28
CA GLN A 27 -6.00 1.58 7.91
C GLN A 27 -4.57 1.72 8.46
N GLN A 28 -4.06 0.67 9.12
CA GLN A 28 -2.69 0.68 9.61
C GLN A 28 -1.65 0.85 8.48
N ALA A 29 -1.89 0.25 7.31
CA ALA A 29 -1.03 0.43 6.15
C ALA A 29 -1.08 1.89 5.63
N ILE A 30 -2.26 2.48 5.57
CA ILE A 30 -2.47 3.87 5.15
C ILE A 30 -1.79 4.84 6.11
N ASP A 31 -1.89 4.62 7.42
CA ASP A 31 -1.28 5.48 8.44
C ASP A 31 0.25 5.50 8.30
N LYS A 32 0.87 4.33 8.06
CA LYS A 32 2.31 4.23 7.80
C LYS A 32 2.72 4.94 6.51
N LEU A 33 1.94 4.81 5.45
CA LEU A 33 2.22 5.51 4.19
C LEU A 33 2.11 7.03 4.37
N ASN A 34 1.09 7.50 5.08
CA ASN A 34 0.94 8.92 5.38
C ASN A 34 2.09 9.44 6.25
N GLU A 35 2.58 8.67 7.22
CA GLU A 35 3.77 9.02 8.00
C GLU A 35 5.00 9.25 7.10
N VAL A 36 5.27 8.33 6.17
CA VAL A 36 6.37 8.48 5.21
C VAL A 36 6.14 9.72 4.32
N ARG A 37 4.92 9.94 3.86
CA ARG A 37 4.56 11.14 3.09
C ARG A 37 4.84 12.42 3.89
N ARG A 38 4.52 12.50 5.19
CA ARG A 38 4.87 13.67 6.02
C ARG A 38 6.38 13.92 6.06
N ARG A 39 7.18 12.86 6.24
CA ARG A 39 8.64 12.97 6.28
C ARG A 39 9.21 13.47 4.95
N VAL A 40 8.62 13.05 3.83
CA VAL A 40 8.97 13.58 2.50
C VAL A 40 8.55 15.05 2.38
N ALA A 41 7.32 15.39 2.78
CA ALA A 41 6.81 16.76 2.73
C ALA A 41 7.66 17.75 3.54
N ASN A 42 8.19 17.31 4.68
CA ASN A 42 9.10 18.09 5.53
C ASN A 42 10.56 18.15 5.01
N GLY A 43 10.89 17.45 3.93
CA GLY A 43 12.27 17.36 3.42
C GLY A 43 13.22 16.56 4.32
N GLU A 44 12.69 15.64 5.13
CA GLU A 44 13.45 14.79 6.04
C GLU A 44 13.85 13.45 5.41
N ALA A 45 13.21 13.07 4.31
CA ALA A 45 13.48 11.83 3.60
C ALA A 45 14.76 11.91 2.77
N ILE A 46 15.53 10.82 2.74
CA ILE A 46 16.81 10.70 2.03
C ILE A 46 16.64 9.75 0.85
N ASN A 47 17.16 10.12 -0.32
CA ASN A 47 17.15 9.29 -1.51
C ASN A 47 18.25 8.22 -1.48
N LYS A 48 18.28 7.32 -2.47
CA LYS A 48 19.29 6.26 -2.57
C LYS A 48 20.74 6.76 -2.66
N ASP A 49 20.94 8.01 -3.08
CA ASP A 49 22.25 8.65 -3.27
C ASP A 49 22.70 9.41 -2.00
N GLY A 50 21.92 9.37 -0.91
CA GLY A 50 22.22 10.04 0.35
C GLY A 50 21.77 11.50 0.43
N ASN A 51 21.09 12.02 -0.60
CA ASN A 51 20.62 13.40 -0.63
C ASN A 51 19.20 13.52 -0.05
N LYS A 52 18.94 14.63 0.66
CA LYS A 52 17.58 14.95 1.11
C LYS A 52 16.66 15.21 -0.08
N LEU A 53 15.46 14.67 -0.02
CA LEU A 53 14.38 15.02 -0.94
C LEU A 53 13.89 16.45 -0.65
N PRO A 54 13.48 17.21 -1.68
CA PRO A 54 12.92 18.53 -1.47
C PRO A 54 11.59 18.44 -0.69
N PRO A 55 11.27 19.44 0.16
CA PRO A 55 9.99 19.51 0.81
C PRO A 55 8.86 19.67 -0.21
N ALA A 56 7.67 19.17 0.13
CA ALA A 56 6.48 19.26 -0.71
C ALA A 56 5.41 20.09 0.00
N ALA A 57 4.99 21.20 -0.62
CA ALA A 57 4.07 22.15 -0.01
C ALA A 57 2.62 21.64 0.10
N ASP A 58 2.19 20.76 -0.82
CA ASP A 58 0.78 20.32 -0.94
C ASP A 58 0.64 18.79 -0.99
N MET A 59 1.40 18.08 -0.14
CA MET A 59 1.33 16.62 -0.10
C MET A 59 0.00 16.14 0.48
N GLN A 60 -0.74 15.35 -0.29
CA GLN A 60 -2.09 14.91 0.07
C GLN A 60 -2.09 13.70 1.01
N GLN A 61 -3.11 13.60 1.86
CA GLN A 61 -3.36 12.43 2.69
C GLN A 61 -4.06 11.30 1.92
N LEU A 62 -3.57 10.08 2.13
CA LEU A 62 -4.25 8.86 1.70
C LEU A 62 -5.38 8.50 2.67
N VAL A 63 -6.53 8.12 2.14
CA VAL A 63 -7.69 7.65 2.91
C VAL A 63 -8.12 6.26 2.46
N SER A 64 -8.85 5.55 3.33
CA SER A 64 -9.34 4.21 3.03
C SER A 64 -10.42 4.24 1.94
N ALA A 65 -10.48 3.19 1.11
CA ALA A 65 -11.47 3.07 0.05
C ALA A 65 -12.91 2.99 0.59
N GLY A 66 -13.11 2.59 1.86
CA GLY A 66 -14.43 2.54 2.50
C GLY A 66 -15.06 3.92 2.72
N ASP A 67 -14.22 4.96 2.83
CA ASP A 67 -14.65 6.37 2.95
C ASP A 67 -14.79 7.07 1.58
N CYS A 68 -14.54 6.31 0.51
CA CYS A 68 -14.68 6.73 -0.88
C CYS A 68 -16.05 6.26 -1.37
N ALA A 69 -16.88 7.17 -1.91
CA ALA A 69 -18.04 6.76 -2.67
C ALA A 69 -17.59 5.78 -3.77
N TYR A 70 -18.22 4.61 -3.82
CA TYR A 70 -17.91 3.47 -4.69
C TYR A 70 -17.53 3.87 -6.14
N ASP A 71 -16.23 3.97 -6.40
CA ASP A 71 -15.60 3.85 -7.71
C ASP A 71 -14.39 2.94 -7.45
N GLY A 72 -14.38 1.74 -8.01
CA GLY A 72 -13.41 0.69 -7.74
C GLY A 72 -12.00 0.96 -8.24
N SER A 73 -11.41 2.12 -7.94
CA SER A 73 -10.08 2.51 -8.34
C SER A 73 -9.29 3.10 -7.17
N TYR A 74 -8.21 2.39 -6.81
CA TYR A 74 -6.94 2.79 -6.18
C TYR A 74 -6.93 3.99 -5.21
N LEU A 75 -6.35 3.80 -4.01
CA LEU A 75 -5.88 4.84 -3.05
C LEU A 75 -6.04 6.28 -3.55
N LEU A 76 -7.23 6.86 -3.38
CA LEU A 76 -7.54 8.18 -3.90
C LEU A 76 -6.96 9.22 -2.94
N GLU A 77 -6.07 10.08 -3.46
CA GLU A 77 -5.57 11.25 -2.74
C GLU A 77 -6.74 12.23 -2.53
N ARG A 78 -7.24 12.33 -1.28
CA ARG A 78 -8.20 13.40 -0.93
C ARG A 78 -7.44 14.68 -0.60
N ARG A 79 -8.07 15.83 -0.87
CA ARG A 79 -7.59 17.19 -0.52
C ARG A 79 -7.53 17.42 1.00
N TYR A 80 -6.77 16.61 1.72
CA TYR A 80 -6.37 16.89 3.08
C TYR A 80 -4.87 17.12 3.02
N HIS A 81 -4.49 18.38 3.27
CA HIS A 81 -3.08 18.74 3.40
C HIS A 81 -2.55 18.06 4.66
N ILE A 82 -1.42 17.37 4.52
CA ILE A 82 -0.66 16.74 5.60
C ILE A 82 0.24 17.76 6.28
#